data_AF-A0A5I2EGX5-F1
#
_entry.id   AF-A0A5I2EGX5-F1
#
_cell.length_a   1.000
_cell.length_b   1.000
_cell.length_c   1.000
_cell.angle_alpha   90.00
_cell.angle_beta   90.00
_cell.angle_gamma   90.00
#
_symmetry.space_group_name_H-M   'P 1'
#
loop_
_entity.id
_entity.type
_entity.pdbx_description
1 polymer ?
#
loop_
_entity_poly.entity_id
_entity_poly.type
_entity_poly.pdbx_seq_one_letter_code
_entity_poly.pdbx_strand_id
1 'polypeptide(L)'
;MSYTHILVAVAVTPESHQLLAKAVSIARPVQAKVSLITLASDPELYNQFAAPMMEDLRAVMHEETENFLKMLGEKADYPIEQTFIASGELSQHILAVCRKHHVDLVICGNHNHSFFSRASCSAKSVVSASQVDVLLVPLAGD
;
A
#
# COMPACT_ATOMS: atom_id res chain seq x y z
N MET A 1 21.12 -0.78 -13.73
CA MET A 1 20.49 -0.11 -12.58
C MET A 1 19.66 -1.17 -11.87
N SER A 2 19.83 -1.33 -10.55
CA SER A 2 19.07 -2.26 -9.72
C SER A 2 18.38 -1.49 -8.60
N TYR A 3 17.13 -1.81 -8.32
CA TYR A 3 16.41 -1.25 -7.17
C TYR A 3 16.93 -1.86 -5.87
N THR A 4 16.98 -1.05 -4.83
CA THR A 4 17.49 -1.43 -3.50
C THR A 4 16.39 -1.41 -2.44
N HIS A 5 15.32 -0.65 -2.65
CA HIS A 5 14.18 -0.60 -1.75
C HIS A 5 12.88 -0.31 -2.50
N ILE A 6 12.01 -1.32 -2.51
CA ILE A 6 10.71 -1.32 -3.17
C ILE A 6 9.60 -1.06 -2.15
N LEU A 7 8.73 -0.10 -2.43
CA LEU A 7 7.50 0.15 -1.68
C LEU A 7 6.30 -0.34 -2.48
N VAL A 8 5.47 -1.20 -1.89
CA VAL A 8 4.28 -1.76 -2.51
C VAL A 8 3.04 -1.15 -1.89
N ALA A 9 2.24 -0.45 -2.68
CA ALA A 9 0.96 0.11 -2.25
C ALA A 9 -0.14 -0.96 -2.37
N VAL A 10 -0.59 -1.46 -1.22
CA VAL A 10 -1.54 -2.56 -1.10
C VAL A 10 -2.87 -2.10 -0.50
N ALA A 11 -3.90 -2.92 -0.64
CA ALA A 11 -5.23 -2.73 -0.06
C ALA A 11 -5.74 -4.07 0.48
N VAL A 12 -6.70 -4.07 1.41
CA VAL A 12 -7.32 -5.30 1.95
C VAL A 12 -8.17 -5.98 0.88
N THR A 13 -7.49 -6.63 -0.07
CA THR A 13 -8.01 -7.14 -1.33
C THR A 13 -7.15 -8.31 -1.81
N PRO A 14 -7.72 -9.37 -2.42
CA PRO A 14 -6.96 -10.53 -2.89
C PRO A 14 -5.84 -10.17 -3.89
N GLU A 15 -6.05 -9.14 -4.71
CA GLU A 15 -5.14 -8.72 -5.77
C GLU A 15 -3.81 -8.18 -5.21
N SER A 16 -3.76 -7.79 -3.94
CA SER A 16 -2.50 -7.40 -3.27
C SER A 16 -1.48 -8.54 -3.20
N HIS A 17 -1.93 -9.81 -3.22
CA HIS A 17 -1.03 -10.95 -3.35
C HIS A 17 -0.30 -10.95 -4.69
N GLN A 18 -1.02 -10.67 -5.78
CA GLN A 18 -0.43 -10.58 -7.12
C GLN A 18 0.59 -9.43 -7.20
N LEU A 19 0.25 -8.28 -6.60
CA LEU A 19 1.12 -7.12 -6.58
C LEU A 19 2.42 -7.39 -5.81
N LEU A 20 2.29 -7.99 -4.62
CA LEU A 20 3.45 -8.34 -3.79
C LEU A 20 4.31 -9.42 -4.44
N ALA A 21 3.71 -10.45 -5.06
CA ALA A 21 4.45 -11.47 -5.79
C ALA A 21 5.32 -10.85 -6.91
N LYS A 22 4.78 -9.85 -7.63
CA LYS A 22 5.55 -9.11 -8.64
C LYS A 22 6.68 -8.29 -8.01
N ALA A 23 6.44 -7.62 -6.89
CA ALA A 23 7.48 -6.89 -6.16
C ALA A 23 8.62 -7.83 -5.70
N VAL A 24 8.28 -8.99 -5.14
CA VAL A 24 9.25 -10.02 -4.72
C VAL A 24 10.05 -10.54 -5.89
N SER A 25 9.44 -10.74 -7.07
CA SER A 25 10.16 -11.18 -8.27
C SER A 25 11.21 -10.17 -8.74
N ILE A 26 11.00 -8.87 -8.52
CA ILE A 26 11.94 -7.79 -8.83
C ILE A 26 13.01 -7.68 -7.73
N ALA A 27 12.63 -7.81 -6.47
CA ALA A 27 13.53 -7.68 -5.33
C ALA A 27 14.53 -8.83 -5.21
N ARG A 28 14.06 -10.08 -5.41
CA ARG A 28 14.81 -11.29 -5.08
C ARG A 28 16.18 -11.41 -5.78
N PRO A 29 16.33 -11.12 -7.09
CA PRO A 29 17.63 -11.24 -7.76
C PRO A 29 18.71 -10.30 -7.21
N VAL A 30 18.30 -9.20 -6.57
CA VAL A 30 19.19 -8.13 -6.08
C VAL A 30 19.11 -7.95 -4.56
N GLN A 31 18.37 -8.81 -3.87
CA GLN A 31 18.13 -8.76 -2.43
C GLN A 31 17.62 -7.39 -1.95
N ALA A 32 16.77 -6.73 -2.76
CA ALA A 32 16.21 -5.44 -2.40
C ALA A 32 15.27 -5.57 -1.18
N LYS A 33 15.17 -4.50 -0.41
CA LYS A 33 14.17 -4.38 0.66
C LYS A 33 12.78 -4.27 0.05
N VAL A 34 11.78 -4.86 0.70
CA VAL A 34 10.38 -4.73 0.32
C VAL A 34 9.59 -4.20 1.52
N SER A 35 8.95 -3.06 1.35
CA SER A 35 8.04 -2.47 2.34
C SER A 35 6.63 -2.37 1.78
N LEU A 36 5.63 -2.40 2.66
CA LEU A 36 4.21 -2.30 2.30
C LEU A 36 3.63 -0.99 2.82
N ILE A 37 2.73 -0.37 2.06
CA ILE A 37 1.93 0.75 2.51
C ILE A 37 0.46 0.54 2.15
N THR A 38 -0.44 0.83 3.09
CA THR A 38 -1.89 0.82 2.88
C THR A 38 -2.50 2.08 3.51
N LEU A 39 -3.74 2.38 3.15
CA LEU A 39 -4.53 3.43 3.78
C LEU A 39 -5.42 2.81 4.87
N ALA A 40 -5.45 3.44 6.04
CA ALA A 40 -6.42 3.15 7.09
C ALA A 40 -7.84 3.36 6.55
N SER A 41 -8.71 2.40 6.81
CA SER A 41 -10.14 2.57 6.61
C SER A 41 -10.65 3.62 7.59
N ASP A 42 -11.08 4.79 7.08
CA ASP A 42 -11.60 5.87 7.91
C ASP A 42 -13.15 5.80 7.97
N PRO A 43 -13.74 5.48 9.13
CA PRO A 43 -15.19 5.48 9.31
C PRO A 43 -15.81 6.88 9.39
N GLU A 44 -15.04 7.98 9.36
CA GLU A 44 -15.58 9.35 9.34
C GLU A 44 -16.47 9.65 8.12
N LEU A 45 -16.40 8.82 7.07
CA LEU A 45 -17.38 8.83 5.97
C LEU A 45 -18.80 8.38 6.37
N TYR A 46 -19.01 7.84 7.58
CA TYR A 46 -20.25 7.13 7.96
C TYR A 46 -21.22 7.81 8.94
N ASN A 47 -20.89 8.89 9.68
CA ASN A 47 -21.82 9.91 10.24
C ASN A 47 -21.27 10.65 11.46
N GLN A 48 -21.69 11.91 11.61
CA GLN A 48 -21.38 12.81 12.74
C GLN A 48 -22.12 12.51 14.06
N PHE A 49 -22.92 11.43 14.14
CA PHE A 49 -23.84 11.18 15.28
C PHE A 49 -23.53 9.92 16.11
N ALA A 50 -22.44 9.19 15.86
CA ALA A 50 -22.18 7.86 16.45
C ALA A 50 -20.82 7.70 17.18
N ALA A 51 -20.25 8.78 17.72
CA ALA A 51 -18.86 8.82 18.21
C ALA A 51 -18.40 7.68 19.14
N PRO A 52 -19.15 7.23 20.17
CA PRO A 52 -18.69 6.18 21.09
C PRO A 52 -18.61 4.78 20.44
N MET A 53 -19.59 4.44 19.60
CA MET A 53 -19.64 3.15 18.90
C MET A 53 -18.64 3.08 17.73
N MET A 54 -18.10 4.24 17.32
CA MET A 54 -17.13 4.35 16.24
C MET A 54 -15.68 4.14 16.71
N GLU A 55 -15.34 4.35 17.98
CA GLU A 55 -14.00 4.03 18.50
C GLU A 55 -13.72 2.53 18.44
N ASP A 56 -14.66 1.71 18.88
CA ASP A 56 -14.58 0.25 18.79
C ASP A 56 -14.47 -0.20 17.33
N LEU A 57 -15.26 0.41 16.42
CA LEU A 57 -15.23 0.09 15.00
C LEU A 57 -13.91 0.49 14.33
N ARG A 58 -13.33 1.65 14.69
CA ARG A 58 -12.00 2.07 14.23
C ARG A 58 -10.93 1.08 14.67
N ALA A 59 -10.97 0.64 15.92
CA ALA A 59 -10.02 -0.34 16.45
C ALA A 59 -10.11 -1.66 15.69
N VAL A 60 -11.31 -2.18 15.46
CA VAL A 60 -11.53 -3.43 14.69
C VAL A 60 -11.03 -3.30 13.25
N MET A 61 -11.33 -2.18 12.56
CA MET A 61 -10.86 -1.96 11.19
C MET A 61 -9.33 -1.82 11.11
N HIS A 62 -8.71 -1.22 12.12
CA HIS A 62 -7.26 -1.13 12.20
C HIS A 62 -6.62 -2.50 12.41
N GLU A 63 -7.16 -3.29 13.34
CA GLU A 63 -6.72 -4.66 13.62
C GLU A 63 -6.88 -5.55 12.38
N GLU A 64 -7.98 -5.45 11.64
CA GLU A 64 -8.18 -6.17 10.38
C GLU A 64 -7.10 -5.81 9.34
N THR A 65 -6.74 -4.53 9.25
CA THR A 65 -5.70 -4.04 8.35
C THR A 65 -4.32 -4.58 8.74
N GLU A 66 -3.98 -4.58 10.02
CA GLU A 66 -2.73 -5.14 10.53
C GLU A 66 -2.65 -6.65 10.28
N ASN A 67 -3.73 -7.37 10.58
CA ASN A 67 -3.83 -8.82 10.34
C ASN A 67 -3.68 -9.15 8.85
N PHE A 68 -4.29 -8.36 7.97
CA PHE A 68 -4.13 -8.52 6.52
C PHE A 68 -2.67 -8.33 6.09
N LEU A 69 -2.01 -7.25 6.55
CA LEU A 69 -0.61 -6.98 6.20
C LEU A 69 0.33 -8.08 6.70
N LYS A 70 0.09 -8.61 7.91
CA LYS A 70 0.84 -9.73 8.47
C LYS A 70 0.68 -10.98 7.62
N MET A 71 -0.56 -11.36 7.31
CA MET A 71 -0.89 -12.51 6.46
C MET A 71 -0.27 -12.37 5.06
N LEU A 72 -0.31 -11.16 4.51
CA LEU A 72 0.27 -10.86 3.20
C LEU A 72 1.80 -11.04 3.22
N GLY A 73 2.47 -10.57 4.27
CA GLY A 73 3.91 -10.77 4.47
C GLY A 73 4.30 -12.23 4.68
N GLU A 74 3.54 -12.99 5.48
CA GLU A 74 3.77 -14.43 5.71
C GLU A 74 3.67 -15.25 4.42
N LYS A 75 2.74 -14.89 3.52
CA LYS A 75 2.57 -15.57 2.22
C LYS A 75 3.55 -15.11 1.13
N ALA A 76 4.34 -14.05 1.37
CA ALA A 76 5.20 -13.47 0.34
C ALA A 76 6.45 -14.31 0.02
N ASP A 77 6.80 -15.25 0.90
CA ASP A 77 8.06 -16.02 0.84
C ASP A 77 9.30 -15.12 0.70
N TYR A 78 9.24 -13.91 1.27
CA TYR A 78 10.28 -12.89 1.21
C TYR A 78 10.16 -11.95 2.43
N PRO A 79 11.27 -11.51 3.05
CA PRO A 79 11.19 -10.63 4.22
C PRO A 79 10.58 -9.28 3.86
N ILE A 80 9.57 -8.88 4.63
CA ILE A 80 9.00 -7.54 4.60
C ILE A 80 9.75 -6.68 5.61
N GLU A 81 10.42 -5.63 5.13
CA GLU A 81 11.24 -4.72 5.94
C GLU A 81 10.37 -3.87 6.86
N GLN A 82 9.35 -3.20 6.29
CA GLN A 82 8.44 -2.33 7.03
C GLN A 82 7.03 -2.38 6.45
N THR A 83 6.05 -2.11 7.31
CA THR A 83 4.64 -1.92 6.95
C THR A 83 4.17 -0.56 7.44
N PHE A 84 3.41 0.15 6.61
CA PHE A 84 2.91 1.49 6.90
C PHE A 84 1.39 1.54 6.72
N ILE A 85 0.68 1.98 7.75
CA ILE A 85 -0.76 2.27 7.68
C ILE A 85 -0.91 3.80 7.70
N ALA A 86 -1.25 4.39 6.57
CA ALA A 86 -1.40 5.82 6.39
C ALA A 86 -2.84 6.27 6.68
N SER A 87 -3.05 7.48 7.19
CA SER A 87 -4.37 8.11 7.29
C SER A 87 -4.43 9.37 6.41
N GLY A 88 -5.57 9.68 5.81
CA GLY A 88 -5.70 10.83 4.90
C GLY A 88 -5.25 10.54 3.46
N GLU A 89 -4.38 11.38 2.87
CA GLU A 89 -3.98 11.24 1.47
C GLU A 89 -2.81 10.26 1.29
N LEU A 90 -3.07 9.12 0.64
CA LEU A 90 -2.07 8.07 0.42
C LEU A 90 -0.85 8.56 -0.39
N SER A 91 -1.07 9.41 -1.40
CA SER A 91 -0.02 9.95 -2.26
C SER A 91 1.07 10.68 -1.44
N GLN A 92 0.67 11.51 -0.48
CA GLN A 92 1.59 12.28 0.37
C GLN A 92 2.41 11.35 1.26
N HIS A 93 1.79 10.31 1.81
CA HIS A 93 2.45 9.31 2.63
C HIS A 93 3.46 8.49 1.82
N ILE A 94 3.10 8.07 0.60
CA ILE A 94 4.03 7.40 -0.32
C ILE A 94 5.27 8.27 -0.54
N LEU A 95 5.09 9.55 -0.89
CA LEU A 95 6.21 10.47 -1.13
C LEU A 95 7.06 10.69 0.12
N ALA A 96 6.44 10.78 1.29
CA ALA A 96 7.15 10.92 2.57
C ALA A 96 7.96 9.67 2.91
N VAL A 97 7.38 8.48 2.75
CA VAL A 97 8.06 7.20 2.95
C VAL A 97 9.22 7.05 1.98
N CYS A 98 9.03 7.42 0.71
CA CYS A 98 10.10 7.33 -0.28
C CYS A 98 11.33 8.17 0.12
N ARG A 99 11.10 9.43 0.53
CA ARG A 99 12.19 10.30 1.00
C ARG A 99 12.85 9.79 2.28
N LYS A 100 12.05 9.37 3.26
CA LYS A 100 12.54 9.01 4.60
C LYS A 100 13.24 7.65 4.63
N HIS A 101 12.81 6.70 3.80
CA HIS A 101 13.29 5.32 3.81
C HIS A 101 14.12 4.97 2.57
N HIS A 102 14.46 5.95 1.74
CA HIS A 102 15.25 5.78 0.52
C HIS A 102 14.67 4.70 -0.40
N VAL A 103 13.35 4.71 -0.57
CA VAL A 103 12.68 3.87 -1.58
C VAL A 103 13.11 4.38 -2.95
N ASP A 104 13.43 3.47 -3.86
CA ASP A 104 13.82 3.78 -5.24
C ASP A 104 12.85 3.19 -6.29
N LEU A 105 11.87 2.38 -5.86
CA LEU A 105 10.75 1.92 -6.68
C LEU A 105 9.44 1.89 -5.90
N VAL A 106 8.39 2.48 -6.46
CA VAL A 106 7.01 2.32 -5.97
C VAL A 106 6.24 1.40 -6.90
N ILE A 107 5.51 0.43 -6.36
CA ILE A 107 4.65 -0.49 -7.12
C ILE A 107 3.19 -0.31 -6.70
N CYS A 108 2.31 -0.05 -7.67
CA CYS A 108 0.88 0.17 -7.46
C CYS A 108 0.03 -0.66 -8.43
N GLY A 109 -1.14 -1.12 -7.99
CA GLY A 109 -2.14 -1.77 -8.85
C GLY A 109 -2.92 -0.77 -9.74
N ASN A 110 -3.42 -1.25 -10.88
CA ASN A 110 -4.12 -0.45 -11.90
C ASN A 110 -5.57 -0.94 -12.18
N HIS A 111 -6.38 -1.20 -11.15
CA HIS A 111 -7.81 -1.57 -11.29
C HIS A 111 -8.73 -0.89 -10.25
N ASN A 112 -10.05 -1.05 -10.47
CA ASN A 112 -11.06 0.00 -10.48
C ASN A 112 -11.94 0.16 -9.20
N HIS A 113 -12.54 1.35 -9.06
CA HIS A 113 -13.68 1.78 -8.23
C HIS A 113 -13.61 2.07 -6.71
N SER A 114 -12.96 1.27 -5.85
CA SER A 114 -13.09 1.53 -4.38
C SER A 114 -11.83 2.12 -3.76
N PHE A 115 -10.67 1.59 -4.10
CA PHE A 115 -9.38 2.15 -3.70
C PHE A 115 -8.90 3.20 -4.69
N PHE A 116 -9.17 3.01 -6.00
CA PHE A 116 -8.69 3.91 -7.05
C PHE A 116 -9.53 5.19 -7.21
N SER A 117 -10.66 5.43 -6.54
CA SER A 117 -11.22 6.80 -6.51
C SER A 117 -10.35 7.75 -5.67
N ARG A 118 -9.62 7.22 -4.66
CA ARG A 118 -8.57 7.92 -3.90
C ARG A 118 -7.15 7.61 -4.41
N ALA A 119 -6.94 6.41 -4.95
CA ALA A 119 -5.65 5.93 -5.44
C ALA A 119 -5.40 6.16 -6.94
N SER A 120 -6.39 6.48 -7.80
CA SER A 120 -6.15 6.97 -9.18
C SER A 120 -5.60 8.37 -9.17
N CYS A 121 -6.13 9.21 -8.27
CA CYS A 121 -5.51 10.46 -7.91
C CYS A 121 -4.11 10.17 -7.34
N SER A 122 -3.96 9.18 -6.45
CA SER A 122 -2.64 8.90 -5.87
C SER A 122 -1.61 8.34 -6.85
N ALA A 123 -1.92 7.43 -7.77
CA ALA A 123 -0.95 6.91 -8.74
C ALA A 123 -0.51 7.99 -9.72
N LYS A 124 -1.46 8.81 -10.23
CA LYS A 124 -1.13 9.95 -11.08
C LYS A 124 -0.37 11.03 -10.31
N SER A 125 -0.80 11.37 -9.10
CA SER A 125 -0.13 12.33 -8.22
C SER A 125 1.25 11.85 -7.81
N VAL A 126 1.40 10.57 -7.44
CA VAL A 126 2.68 9.92 -7.17
C VAL A 126 3.52 9.96 -8.42
N VAL A 127 3.08 9.47 -9.58
CA VAL A 127 3.87 9.56 -10.84
C VAL A 127 4.28 11.00 -11.15
N SER A 128 3.39 11.98 -10.95
CA SER A 128 3.68 13.40 -11.25
C SER A 128 4.63 14.07 -10.26
N ALA A 129 4.63 13.65 -9.00
CA ALA A 129 5.39 14.26 -7.91
C ALA A 129 6.55 13.39 -7.40
N SER A 130 6.63 12.14 -7.88
CA SER A 130 7.63 11.16 -7.48
C SER A 130 8.97 11.54 -8.07
N GLN A 131 10.00 11.40 -7.24
CA GLN A 131 11.39 11.49 -7.65
C GLN A 131 12.00 10.10 -7.88
N VAL A 132 11.16 9.06 -7.82
CA VAL A 132 11.52 7.64 -7.92
C VAL A 132 10.65 6.95 -8.96
N ASP A 133 11.12 5.82 -9.48
CA ASP A 133 10.38 5.07 -10.48
C ASP A 133 9.06 4.54 -9.91
N VAL A 134 8.03 4.52 -10.75
CA VAL A 134 6.70 4.00 -10.39
C VAL A 134 6.30 2.93 -11.40
N LEU A 135 6.03 1.73 -10.91
CA LEU A 135 5.52 0.62 -11.71
C LEU A 135 4.02 0.44 -11.46
N LEU A 136 3.22 0.69 -12.50
CA LEU A 136 1.80 0.40 -12.49
C LEU A 136 1.54 -1.01 -13.01
N VAL A 137 0.85 -1.82 -12.21
CA VAL A 137 0.60 -3.23 -12.50
C VAL A 137 -0.89 -3.42 -12.78
N PRO A 138 -1.29 -3.85 -13.98
CA PRO A 138 -2.67 -4.27 -14.21
C PRO A 138 -2.96 -5.50 -13.36
N LEU A 139 -4.01 -5.41 -12.56
CA LEU A 139 -4.54 -6.51 -11.77
C LEU A 139 -5.74 -7.03 -12.54
N ALA A 140 -5.74 -8.30 -12.91
CA ALA A 140 -6.93 -8.93 -13.47
C ALA A 140 -7.85 -9.24 -12.30
N GLY A 141 -9.04 -8.62 -12.27
CA GLY A 141 -10.11 -9.14 -11.43
C GLY A 141 -10.59 -10.44 -12.05
N ASP A 142 -10.72 -11.49 -11.24
CA ASP A 142 -11.46 -12.69 -11.66
C ASP A 142 -12.94 -12.35 -11.92
#